data_AF-A0AA39IMX1-F1
#
_entry.id   AF-A0AA39IMX1-F1
#
_cell.length_a   1.000
_cell.length_b   1.000
_cell.length_c   1.000
_cell.angle_alpha   90.00
_cell.angle_beta   90.00
_cell.angle_gamma   90.00
#
_symmetry.space_group_name_H-M   'P 1'
#
loop_
_entity.id
_entity.type
_entity.pdbx_description
1 polymer ?
#
loop_
_entity_poly.entity_id
_entity_poly.type
_entity_poly.pdbx_seq_one_letter_code
_entity_poly.pdbx_strand_id
1 'polypeptide(L)'
;MDLLPYDLVEHLVQFLPRKDLETITIVACERPELSNWQLMAEQHLDERYLLDIRIFVQDQNKPEGTAKHVKLEEGEEIDDKNEEIQVYVEKHRFTGELVGPWDFKKLQVIDLGMEVIQVIQKTFAKLDIHTSTNGTNLRVEDSTRDYINHEAFLEDLRFSYRVIRNERFSQGIVTLFKERRSTPLTVEIPPDSLSYRNIQEILEHWKNSDGYVAGHKELHMQMSSDKWSTLQFKWKGKHDYLPHPLKRSSLLLSINCLKIVKFESWHLPVNFDWIDSVINDWKTRAGMYLYGSSRKIKLVMEREDWDKLEQKYWSSRMTEDRFQQRRHLAVIAHPSNLSSIELRKYRIGYMVMAEKKVKNLRLGALESFISEWMKRSGDFVVGQLRKVTVGLSFTVWERISNDRQAFYVHPHANSRLKIQASRDCDLYTMSVVSIDPETVKDWNLELLFGAE
;
A
#
# COMPACT_ATOMS: atom_id res chain seq x y z
N MET A 1 21.99 0.46 32.57
CA MET A 1 20.98 1.45 33.01
C MET A 1 19.95 0.76 33.91
N ASP A 2 20.36 -0.30 34.61
CA ASP A 2 19.49 -1.49 34.70
C ASP A 2 18.75 -1.59 36.04
N LEU A 3 18.69 -0.50 36.80
CA LEU A 3 17.91 -0.39 38.03
C LEU A 3 17.51 1.08 38.27
N LEU A 4 16.92 1.74 37.27
CA LEU A 4 16.25 3.01 37.56
C LEU A 4 15.03 2.73 38.45
N PRO A 5 14.82 3.51 39.52
CA PRO A 5 13.59 3.43 40.31
C PRO A 5 12.36 3.58 39.40
N TYR A 6 11.29 2.87 39.76
CA TYR A 6 10.03 2.84 39.00
C TYR A 6 9.55 4.24 38.59
N ASP A 7 9.47 5.17 39.55
CA ASP A 7 9.02 6.55 39.35
C ASP A 7 9.88 7.32 38.33
N LEU A 8 11.18 7.02 38.27
CA LEU A 8 12.08 7.67 37.31
C LEU A 8 11.90 7.10 35.91
N VAL A 9 11.62 5.79 35.79
CA VAL A 9 11.26 5.17 34.52
C VAL A 9 9.94 5.74 34.01
N GLU A 10 8.92 5.87 34.87
CA GLU A 10 7.65 6.53 34.54
C GLU A 10 7.89 7.94 33.96
N HIS A 11 8.68 8.72 34.71
CA HIS A 11 8.97 10.10 34.38
C HIS A 11 9.76 10.24 33.09
N LEU A 12 10.58 9.27 32.70
CA LEU A 12 11.29 9.27 31.43
C LEU A 12 10.38 8.81 30.28
N VAL A 13 9.65 7.72 30.49
CA VAL A 13 8.77 7.08 29.49
C VAL A 13 7.67 8.02 29.02
N GLN A 14 7.12 8.90 29.88
CA GLN A 14 6.13 9.89 29.46
C GLN A 14 6.63 10.86 28.36
N PHE A 15 7.94 11.09 28.25
CA PHE A 15 8.51 12.02 27.27
C PHE A 15 9.00 11.32 25.99
N LEU A 16 9.09 9.99 25.98
CA LEU A 16 9.63 9.27 24.84
C LEU A 16 8.60 9.18 23.70
N PRO A 17 9.00 9.33 22.42
CA PRO A 17 8.15 9.03 21.28
C PRO A 17 7.61 7.59 21.32
N ARG A 18 6.41 7.35 20.78
CA ARG A 18 5.79 6.01 20.77
C ARG A 18 6.71 4.94 20.18
N LYS A 19 7.38 5.24 19.06
CA LYS A 19 8.30 4.30 18.40
C LYS A 19 9.45 3.87 19.31
N ASP A 20 9.93 4.78 20.15
CA ASP A 20 10.97 4.49 21.12
C ASP A 20 10.40 3.64 22.26
N LEU A 21 9.15 3.87 22.67
CA LEU A 21 8.44 2.97 23.59
C LEU A 21 8.25 1.56 23.04
N GLU A 22 7.80 1.41 21.79
CA GLU A 22 7.66 0.11 21.13
C GLU A 22 9.02 -0.62 21.06
N THR A 23 10.08 0.13 20.76
CA THR A 23 11.45 -0.40 20.77
C THR A 23 11.87 -0.82 22.18
N ILE A 24 11.58 0.00 23.19
CA ILE A 24 11.86 -0.33 24.60
C ILE A 24 11.10 -1.56 25.04
N THR A 25 9.81 -1.70 24.69
CA THR A 25 9.01 -2.89 25.00
C THR A 25 9.62 -4.14 24.38
N ILE A 26 10.01 -4.10 23.10
CA ILE A 26 10.64 -5.23 22.42
C ILE A 26 11.97 -5.59 23.11
N VAL A 27 12.83 -4.61 23.36
CA VAL A 27 14.15 -4.85 23.97
C VAL A 27 14.05 -5.30 25.43
N ALA A 28 13.09 -4.75 26.19
CA ALA A 28 12.88 -5.10 27.59
C ALA A 28 12.22 -6.48 27.76
N CYS A 29 11.38 -6.91 26.80
CA CYS A 29 10.82 -8.26 26.78
C CYS A 29 11.90 -9.36 26.66
N GLU A 30 13.02 -9.06 25.99
CA GLU A 30 14.17 -9.97 25.86
C GLU A 30 15.11 -9.94 27.09
N ARG A 31 14.89 -9.02 28.05
CA ARG A 31 15.82 -8.77 29.17
C ARG A 31 15.08 -8.63 30.50
N PRO A 32 15.02 -9.69 31.33
CA PRO A 32 14.31 -9.68 32.61
C PRO A 32 14.72 -8.54 33.56
N GLU A 33 15.95 -8.05 33.45
CA GLU A 33 16.48 -6.93 34.24
C GLU A 33 15.78 -5.59 33.93
N LEU A 34 15.06 -5.49 32.82
CA LEU A 34 14.34 -4.30 32.38
C LEU A 34 12.83 -4.38 32.66
N SER A 35 12.38 -5.19 33.63
CA SER A 35 10.96 -5.38 33.92
C SER A 35 10.19 -4.08 34.18
N ASN A 36 10.81 -3.10 34.87
CA ASN A 36 10.18 -1.79 35.10
C ASN A 36 10.01 -0.99 33.80
N TRP A 37 10.98 -1.09 32.88
CA TRP A 37 10.89 -0.45 31.56
C TRP A 37 9.86 -1.12 30.67
N GLN A 38 9.80 -2.46 30.71
CA GLN A 38 8.76 -3.21 30.00
C GLN A 38 7.38 -2.80 30.50
N LEU A 39 7.13 -2.89 31.82
CA LEU A 39 5.83 -2.58 32.41
C LEU A 39 5.42 -1.15 32.11
N MET A 40 6.34 -0.18 32.22
CA MET A 40 6.04 1.22 31.92
C MET A 40 5.84 1.49 30.46
N ALA A 41 6.66 0.92 29.57
CA ALA A 41 6.49 1.10 28.15
C ALA A 41 5.17 0.46 27.68
N GLU A 42 4.82 -0.72 28.17
CA GLU A 42 3.52 -1.37 27.92
C GLU A 42 2.36 -0.55 28.50
N GLN A 43 2.44 -0.15 29.77
CA GLN A 43 1.42 0.67 30.42
C GLN A 43 1.23 1.99 29.67
N HIS A 44 2.30 2.70 29.29
CA HIS A 44 2.18 3.92 28.51
C HIS A 44 1.77 3.66 27.06
N LEU A 45 2.08 2.52 26.45
CA LEU A 45 1.53 2.16 25.13
C LEU A 45 0.03 1.88 25.21
N ASP A 46 -0.45 1.31 26.32
CA ASP A 46 -1.85 1.03 26.60
C ASP A 46 -2.64 2.29 27.01
N GLU A 47 -2.01 3.18 27.80
CA GLU A 47 -2.58 4.43 28.29
C GLU A 47 -2.46 5.59 27.29
N ARG A 48 -1.49 5.54 26.36
CA ARG A 48 -1.42 6.48 25.25
C ARG A 48 -2.54 6.15 24.28
N TYR A 49 -3.63 6.85 24.48
CA TYR A 49 -4.70 6.91 23.51
C TYR A 49 -4.14 7.40 22.18
N LEU A 50 -4.37 6.65 21.11
CA LEU A 50 -4.50 7.28 19.80
C LEU A 50 -5.75 8.14 19.91
N LEU A 51 -5.56 9.42 20.18
CA LEU A 51 -6.65 10.35 20.13
C LEU A 51 -6.98 10.55 18.64
N ASP A 52 -7.80 9.64 18.11
CA ASP A 52 -8.40 9.72 16.78
C ASP A 52 -9.53 10.75 16.85
N ILE A 53 -9.17 12.03 16.71
CA ILE A 53 -10.15 13.11 16.71
C ILE A 53 -10.88 13.09 15.37
N ARG A 54 -12.12 12.62 15.40
CA ARG A 54 -13.06 12.77 14.29
C ARG A 54 -13.94 13.99 14.50
N ILE A 55 -13.58 15.08 13.84
CA ILE A 55 -14.38 16.31 13.89
C ILE A 55 -15.50 16.15 12.88
N PHE A 56 -16.72 15.92 13.37
CA PHE A 56 -17.92 16.08 12.55
C PHE A 56 -18.36 17.54 12.62
N VAL A 57 -18.87 18.08 11.50
CA VAL A 57 -19.47 19.40 11.44
C VAL A 57 -20.84 19.22 10.81
N GLN A 58 -21.91 19.05 11.61
CA GLN A 58 -23.28 18.81 11.13
C GLN A 58 -24.09 20.12 11.01
N ASP A 59 -24.85 20.27 9.91
CA ASP A 59 -25.84 21.33 9.74
C ASP A 59 -27.18 20.92 10.38
N GLN A 60 -27.61 21.63 11.44
CA GLN A 60 -28.86 21.32 12.14
C GLN A 60 -30.13 21.68 11.36
N ASN A 61 -30.03 22.48 10.28
CA ASN A 61 -31.21 22.88 9.50
C ASN A 61 -31.71 21.76 8.56
N LYS A 62 -31.02 20.62 8.50
CA LYS A 62 -31.49 19.43 7.78
C LYS A 62 -32.07 18.39 8.74
N PRO A 63 -33.36 18.04 8.64
CA PRO A 63 -33.95 17.01 9.48
C PRO A 63 -33.26 15.66 9.23
N GLU A 64 -32.96 14.94 10.32
CA GLU A 64 -32.41 13.58 10.28
C GLU A 64 -33.34 12.66 9.46
N GLY A 65 -32.85 12.14 8.33
CA GLY A 65 -33.52 11.05 7.61
C GLY A 65 -33.78 11.23 6.11
N THR A 66 -33.49 12.37 5.49
CA THR A 66 -33.68 12.54 4.03
C THR A 66 -32.37 12.73 3.27
N ALA A 67 -31.64 11.64 3.04
CA ALA A 67 -30.70 11.56 1.92
C ALA A 67 -31.49 11.27 0.63
N LYS A 68 -32.17 12.27 0.07
CA LYS A 68 -32.61 12.24 -1.33
C LYS A 68 -31.73 13.18 -2.14
N HIS A 69 -31.18 12.67 -3.24
CA HIS A 69 -30.51 13.45 -4.27
C HIS A 69 -31.46 14.58 -4.74
N VAL A 70 -31.18 15.81 -4.31
CA VAL A 70 -31.80 17.02 -4.86
C VAL A 70 -30.78 17.64 -5.81
N LYS A 71 -31.17 17.75 -7.08
CA LYS A 71 -30.50 18.58 -8.09
C LYS A 71 -30.78 20.04 -7.71
N LEU A 72 -29.73 20.81 -7.43
CA LEU A 72 -29.85 22.25 -7.18
C LEU A 72 -29.83 22.99 -8.52
N GLU A 73 -30.83 23.85 -8.75
CA GLU A 73 -30.77 24.92 -9.76
C GLU A 73 -30.16 26.18 -9.12
N GLU A 74 -29.38 26.94 -9.90
CA GLU A 74 -28.66 28.14 -9.47
C GLU A 74 -29.61 29.30 -9.12
N GLY A 75 -29.44 29.90 -7.93
CA GLY A 75 -29.98 31.25 -7.68
C GLY A 75 -30.57 31.59 -6.31
N GLU A 76 -30.22 30.91 -5.20
CA GLU A 76 -30.63 31.36 -3.85
C GLU A 76 -29.43 31.85 -3.02
N GLU A 77 -29.52 33.10 -2.56
CA GLU A 77 -28.69 33.69 -1.52
C GLU A 77 -29.05 33.04 -0.17
N ILE A 78 -28.08 32.42 0.49
CA ILE A 78 -28.23 31.79 1.80
C ILE A 78 -27.95 32.84 2.88
N ASP A 79 -28.90 33.06 3.79
CA ASP A 79 -28.75 33.95 4.96
C ASP A 79 -27.80 33.30 5.99
N ASP A 80 -26.65 33.95 6.22
CA ASP A 80 -25.45 33.45 6.89
C ASP A 80 -25.55 33.47 8.43
N LYS A 81 -26.77 33.34 8.98
CA LYS A 81 -27.02 33.51 10.42
C LYS A 81 -27.66 32.27 11.04
N ASN A 82 -26.79 31.51 11.73
CA ASN A 82 -27.06 30.37 12.63
C ASN A 82 -26.94 28.97 12.00
N GLU A 83 -25.76 28.63 11.49
CA GLU A 83 -25.34 27.22 11.42
C GLU A 83 -24.87 26.77 12.82
N GLU A 84 -25.66 25.93 13.50
CA GLU A 84 -25.25 25.32 14.77
C GLU A 84 -24.39 24.08 14.47
N ILE A 85 -23.08 24.19 14.71
CA ILE A 85 -22.10 23.14 14.45
C ILE A 85 -21.88 22.30 15.71
N GLN A 86 -22.10 20.99 15.62
CA GLN A 86 -21.72 20.05 16.68
C GLN A 86 -20.40 19.38 16.32
N VAL A 87 -19.39 19.52 17.18
CA VAL A 87 -18.11 18.78 17.11
C VAL A 87 -18.15 17.66 18.13
N TYR A 88 -17.99 16.44 17.66
CA TYR A 88 -17.72 15.29 18.51
C TYR A 88 -16.21 15.08 18.52
N VAL A 89 -15.65 14.72 19.67
CA VAL A 89 -14.31 14.17 19.74
C VAL A 89 -14.47 12.73 20.20
N GLU A 90 -14.18 11.79 19.30
CA GLU A 90 -14.13 10.37 19.64
C GLU A 90 -12.76 10.05 20.24
N LYS A 91 -12.75 9.35 21.37
CA LYS A 91 -11.53 8.81 21.94
C LYS A 91 -11.51 7.32 21.69
N HIS A 92 -10.54 6.87 20.89
CA HIS A 92 -10.35 5.45 20.59
C HIS A 92 -9.25 4.89 21.48
N ARG A 93 -9.51 3.75 22.13
CA ARG A 93 -8.43 2.92 22.66
C ARG A 93 -7.69 2.25 21.51
N PHE A 94 -6.44 1.89 21.74
CA PHE A 94 -5.66 1.14 20.75
C PHE A 94 -6.33 -0.19 20.32
N THR A 95 -7.15 -0.78 21.20
CA THR A 95 -7.97 -1.97 20.91
C THR A 95 -9.09 -1.74 19.89
N GLY A 96 -9.32 -0.50 19.45
CA GLY A 96 -10.46 -0.11 18.61
C GLY A 96 -11.77 0.07 19.40
N GLU A 97 -11.71 -0.06 20.73
CA GLU A 97 -12.87 0.18 21.59
C GLU A 97 -13.12 1.68 21.74
N LEU A 98 -14.35 2.08 21.44
CA LEU A 98 -14.85 3.44 21.61
C LEU A 98 -14.96 3.76 23.10
N VAL A 99 -14.27 4.79 23.58
CA VAL A 99 -14.34 5.23 25.00
C VAL A 99 -15.54 6.17 25.24
N GLY A 100 -16.31 6.46 24.20
CA GLY A 100 -17.48 7.34 24.23
C GLY A 100 -17.15 8.75 23.69
N PRO A 101 -18.14 9.45 23.09
CA PRO A 101 -17.95 10.79 22.57
C PRO A 101 -17.83 11.82 23.70
N TRP A 102 -17.00 12.84 23.51
CA TRP A 102 -17.08 14.05 24.32
C TRP A 102 -18.20 14.93 23.78
N ASP A 103 -19.26 15.14 24.58
CA ASP A 103 -20.38 16.03 24.25
C ASP A 103 -20.09 17.45 24.75
N PHE A 104 -19.64 18.30 23.83
CA PHE A 104 -19.43 19.72 24.11
C PHE A 104 -20.75 20.48 23.87
N LYS A 105 -21.59 20.60 24.92
CA LYS A 105 -22.81 21.42 24.84
C LYS A 105 -22.47 22.92 24.81
N LYS A 106 -22.84 23.57 23.70
CA LYS A 106 -22.97 25.04 23.50
C LYS A 106 -21.73 25.89 23.80
N LEU A 107 -20.88 26.10 22.79
CA LEU A 107 -19.93 27.21 22.64
C LEU A 107 -19.79 27.52 21.13
N GLN A 108 -19.04 28.56 20.72
CA GLN A 108 -18.63 28.72 19.32
C GLN A 108 -17.68 27.57 18.95
N VAL A 109 -18.25 26.41 18.62
CA VAL A 109 -17.60 25.09 18.67
C VAL A 109 -16.41 24.98 17.71
N ILE A 110 -16.41 25.72 16.61
CA ILE A 110 -15.25 25.76 15.71
C ILE A 110 -14.04 26.34 16.44
N ASP A 111 -14.19 27.44 17.18
CA ASP A 111 -13.05 28.15 17.77
C ASP A 111 -12.43 27.33 18.89
N LEU A 112 -13.26 26.75 19.77
CA LEU A 112 -12.78 25.84 20.79
C LEU A 112 -12.20 24.55 20.18
N GLY A 113 -12.83 23.99 19.15
CA GLY A 113 -12.30 22.83 18.44
C GLY A 113 -10.93 23.11 17.86
N MET A 114 -10.76 24.24 17.16
CA MET A 114 -9.48 24.65 16.59
C MET A 114 -8.44 24.97 17.66
N GLU A 115 -8.81 25.62 18.77
CA GLU A 115 -7.92 25.84 19.91
C GLU A 115 -7.50 24.52 20.55
N VAL A 116 -8.42 23.56 20.71
CA VAL A 116 -8.13 22.23 21.24
C VAL A 116 -7.14 21.53 20.31
N ILE A 117 -7.40 21.47 19.00
CA ILE A 117 -6.45 20.87 18.05
C ILE A 117 -5.12 21.64 18.12
N GLN A 118 -5.12 22.98 18.18
CA GLN A 118 -3.90 23.79 18.30
C GLN A 118 -3.08 23.52 19.56
N VAL A 119 -3.72 23.23 20.69
CA VAL A 119 -3.03 22.94 21.95
C VAL A 119 -2.42 21.54 21.91
N ILE A 120 -3.14 20.57 21.35
CA ILE A 120 -2.76 19.15 21.39
C ILE A 120 -2.05 18.68 20.10
N GLN A 121 -1.91 19.59 19.12
CA GLN A 121 -1.20 19.54 17.84
C GLN A 121 0.05 18.64 17.86
N LYS A 122 0.93 18.87 18.84
CA LYS A 122 2.24 18.23 18.95
C LYS A 122 2.21 16.72 19.21
N THR A 123 1.03 16.10 19.35
CA THR A 123 0.91 14.72 19.83
C THR A 123 0.24 13.76 18.84
N PHE A 124 -0.29 14.25 17.71
CA PHE A 124 -1.04 13.39 16.80
C PHE A 124 -0.19 12.73 15.75
N ALA A 125 -0.37 11.42 15.62
CA ALA A 125 0.01 10.68 14.43
C ALA A 125 -1.07 10.72 13.34
N LYS A 126 -2.35 10.92 13.70
CA LYS A 126 -3.48 10.84 12.76
C LYS A 126 -4.50 11.94 13.02
N LEU A 127 -5.03 12.52 11.95
CA LEU A 127 -6.06 13.55 12.00
C LEU A 127 -7.11 13.33 10.89
N ASP A 128 -8.34 13.04 11.29
CA ASP A 128 -9.47 12.81 10.38
C ASP A 128 -10.50 13.95 10.50
N ILE A 129 -10.61 14.77 9.46
CA ILE A 129 -11.47 15.96 9.41
C ILE A 129 -12.71 15.65 8.55
N HIS A 130 -13.90 15.72 9.13
CA HIS A 130 -15.18 15.47 8.46
C HIS A 130 -16.06 16.74 8.43
N THR A 131 -16.14 17.41 7.27
CA THR A 131 -16.97 18.62 7.13
C THR A 131 -18.27 18.33 6.38
N SER A 132 -19.44 18.53 6.99
CA SER A 132 -20.73 18.30 6.30
C SER A 132 -21.36 19.57 5.71
N THR A 133 -21.00 20.76 6.20
CA THR A 133 -21.61 22.04 5.79
C THR A 133 -21.14 22.49 4.41
N ASN A 134 -21.99 23.24 3.69
CA ASN A 134 -21.67 23.81 2.38
C ASN A 134 -20.65 24.96 2.46
N GLY A 135 -20.47 25.57 3.64
CA GLY A 135 -19.54 26.66 3.87
C GLY A 135 -18.08 26.19 3.86
N THR A 136 -17.22 26.95 3.18
CA THR A 136 -15.76 26.78 3.31
C THR A 136 -15.34 27.26 4.69
N ASN A 137 -14.95 26.33 5.58
CA ASN A 137 -14.39 26.73 6.87
C ASN A 137 -12.91 27.08 6.70
N LEU A 138 -12.65 28.29 6.22
CA LEU A 138 -11.30 28.82 5.94
C LEU A 138 -10.34 28.65 7.13
N ARG A 139 -10.84 28.67 8.37
CA ARG A 139 -10.02 28.48 9.58
C ARG A 139 -9.48 27.07 9.73
N VAL A 140 -10.30 26.05 9.42
CA VAL A 140 -9.89 24.64 9.45
C VAL A 140 -8.81 24.39 8.39
N GLU A 141 -9.02 24.91 7.19
CA GLU A 141 -8.08 24.77 6.08
C GLU A 141 -6.74 25.50 6.33
N ASP A 142 -6.80 26.73 6.84
CA ASP A 142 -5.60 27.52 7.20
C ASP A 142 -4.80 26.83 8.30
N SER A 143 -5.48 26.36 9.33
CA SER A 143 -4.81 25.61 10.39
C SER A 143 -4.21 24.33 9.83
N THR A 144 -4.95 23.59 8.97
CA THR A 144 -4.46 22.31 8.40
C THR A 144 -3.16 22.49 7.62
N ARG A 145 -3.04 23.59 6.88
CA ARG A 145 -1.80 23.96 6.20
C ARG A 145 -0.62 24.01 7.17
N ASP A 146 -0.82 24.59 8.34
CA ASP A 146 0.23 24.72 9.33
C ASP A 146 0.64 23.33 9.89
N TYR A 147 -0.28 22.36 10.03
CA TYR A 147 0.08 20.98 10.42
C TYR A 147 0.96 20.29 9.36
N ILE A 148 0.59 20.42 8.08
CA ILE A 148 1.36 19.82 6.97
C ILE A 148 2.81 20.33 6.99
N ASN A 149 2.99 21.61 7.30
CA ASN A 149 4.30 22.27 7.26
C ASN A 149 5.12 22.14 8.56
N HIS A 150 4.49 22.08 9.74
CA HIS A 150 5.22 22.27 11.01
C HIS A 150 5.45 21.00 11.83
N GLU A 151 4.74 19.90 11.55
CA GLU A 151 4.71 18.81 12.53
C GLU A 151 5.52 17.60 12.13
N ALA A 152 6.50 17.26 12.98
CA ALA A 152 7.28 16.05 12.88
C ALA A 152 6.49 14.77 13.19
N PHE A 153 5.28 14.86 13.74
CA PHE A 153 4.55 13.69 14.26
C PHE A 153 3.37 13.24 13.40
N LEU A 154 2.81 14.10 12.55
CA LEU A 154 1.67 13.75 11.72
C LEU A 154 2.06 12.71 10.65
N GLU A 155 1.38 11.56 10.68
CA GLU A 155 1.57 10.41 9.79
C GLU A 155 0.39 10.16 8.85
N ASP A 156 -0.83 10.52 9.26
CA ASP A 156 -2.07 10.35 8.48
C ASP A 156 -2.96 11.59 8.63
N LEU A 157 -3.40 12.16 7.52
CA LEU A 157 -4.28 13.32 7.49
C LEU A 157 -5.38 13.06 6.48
N ARG A 158 -6.62 12.86 6.93
CA ARG A 158 -7.73 12.56 6.03
C ARG A 158 -8.78 13.64 6.10
N PHE A 159 -9.24 14.01 4.92
CA PHE A 159 -10.36 14.90 4.74
C PHE A 159 -11.49 14.15 4.09
N SER A 160 -12.57 14.00 4.83
CA SER A 160 -13.77 13.35 4.36
C SER A 160 -14.83 14.40 4.04
N TYR A 161 -15.46 14.22 2.88
CA TYR A 161 -16.58 14.99 2.37
C TYR A 161 -16.23 16.41 1.89
N ARG A 162 -16.43 16.62 0.57
CA ARG A 162 -16.43 17.89 -0.22
C ARG A 162 -15.09 18.40 -0.77
N VAL A 163 -15.15 19.08 -1.90
CA VAL A 163 -14.00 19.70 -2.57
C VAL A 163 -13.41 20.80 -1.69
N ILE A 164 -12.16 20.64 -1.28
CA ILE A 164 -11.40 21.71 -0.63
C ILE A 164 -11.04 22.74 -1.70
N ARG A 165 -11.52 23.99 -1.55
CA ARG A 165 -11.27 25.08 -2.54
C ARG A 165 -10.28 26.13 -2.05
N ASN A 166 -9.66 25.89 -0.91
CA ASN A 166 -8.73 26.84 -0.33
C ASN A 166 -7.34 26.71 -0.94
N GLU A 167 -6.93 27.81 -1.60
CA GLU A 167 -5.63 27.89 -2.24
C GLU A 167 -4.48 27.74 -1.23
N ARG A 168 -4.61 28.25 -0.01
CA ARG A 168 -3.58 28.12 1.03
C ARG A 168 -3.38 26.68 1.46
N PHE A 169 -4.46 25.91 1.60
CA PHE A 169 -4.38 24.48 1.87
C PHE A 169 -3.65 23.76 0.73
N SER A 170 -4.07 23.99 -0.52
CA SER A 170 -3.41 23.45 -1.71
C SER A 170 -1.93 23.81 -1.76
N GLN A 171 -1.54 25.03 -1.39
CA GLN A 171 -0.14 25.46 -1.31
C GLN A 171 0.65 24.74 -0.19
N GLY A 172 0.00 24.38 0.92
CA GLY A 172 0.60 23.49 1.93
C GLY A 172 0.94 22.12 1.35
N ILE A 173 -0.01 21.52 0.62
CA ILE A 173 0.20 20.24 -0.09
C ILE A 173 1.29 20.37 -1.16
N VAL A 174 1.37 21.48 -1.88
CA VAL A 174 2.45 21.74 -2.85
C VAL A 174 3.81 21.77 -2.15
N THR A 175 3.90 22.48 -1.04
CA THR A 175 5.14 22.65 -0.25
C THR A 175 5.60 21.33 0.36
N LEU A 176 4.65 20.46 0.74
CA LEU A 176 4.94 19.12 1.25
C LEU A 176 5.88 18.32 0.32
N PHE A 177 5.78 18.46 -1.00
CA PHE A 177 6.66 17.74 -1.94
C PHE A 177 8.02 18.39 -2.18
N LYS A 178 8.24 19.60 -1.66
CA LYS A 178 9.52 20.32 -1.70
C LYS A 178 10.40 19.98 -0.48
N GLU A 179 9.79 19.95 0.70
CA GLU A 179 10.52 19.94 1.97
C GLU A 179 10.93 18.54 2.43
N ARG A 180 11.93 18.42 3.31
CA ARG A 180 12.24 17.12 3.93
C ARG A 180 11.31 16.85 5.09
N ARG A 181 10.88 15.61 5.25
CA ARG A 181 10.24 15.12 6.48
C ARG A 181 11.02 13.94 7.02
N SER A 182 11.14 13.87 8.34
CA SER A 182 11.71 12.72 9.05
C SER A 182 10.69 11.59 9.20
N THR A 183 9.41 11.93 9.22
CA THR A 183 8.28 11.01 9.35
C THR A 183 7.49 10.88 8.05
N PRO A 184 7.00 9.67 7.74
CA PRO A 184 6.02 9.48 6.69
C PRO A 184 4.77 10.34 6.91
N LEU A 185 4.12 10.76 5.84
CA LEU A 185 2.82 11.42 5.90
C LEU A 185 1.95 10.95 4.73
N THR A 186 0.81 10.37 5.07
CA THR A 186 -0.28 10.07 4.14
C THR A 186 -1.32 11.16 4.27
N VAL A 187 -1.68 11.79 3.16
CA VAL A 187 -2.76 12.77 3.09
C VAL A 187 -3.85 12.23 2.19
N GLU A 188 -5.08 12.13 2.66
CA GLU A 188 -6.25 11.82 1.86
C GLU A 188 -7.10 13.07 1.72
N ILE A 189 -7.30 13.52 0.47
CA ILE A 189 -8.13 14.68 0.16
C ILE A 189 -9.32 14.29 -0.71
N PRO A 190 -10.45 15.00 -0.61
CA PRO A 190 -11.62 14.71 -1.41
C PRO A 190 -11.34 14.85 -2.91
N PRO A 191 -12.13 14.16 -3.76
CA PRO A 191 -12.00 14.24 -5.20
C PRO A 191 -11.94 15.68 -5.71
N ASP A 192 -11.12 15.92 -6.73
CA ASP A 192 -11.01 17.21 -7.41
C ASP A 192 -10.60 18.42 -6.54
N SER A 193 -10.12 18.21 -5.31
CA SER A 193 -9.65 19.27 -4.40
C SER A 193 -8.39 19.99 -4.89
N LEU A 194 -7.57 19.36 -5.73
CA LEU A 194 -6.42 20.02 -6.35
C LEU A 194 -6.75 20.47 -7.77
N SER A 195 -6.42 21.73 -8.05
CA SER A 195 -6.44 22.23 -9.42
C SER A 195 -5.29 21.64 -10.23
N TYR A 196 -5.43 21.70 -11.56
CA TYR A 196 -4.35 21.31 -12.48
C TYR A 196 -3.05 22.07 -12.19
N ARG A 197 -3.16 23.37 -11.83
CA ARG A 197 -2.03 24.22 -11.48
C ARG A 197 -1.29 23.71 -10.25
N ASN A 198 -2.02 23.35 -9.18
CA ASN A 198 -1.38 22.85 -7.95
C ASN A 198 -0.63 21.53 -8.23
N ILE A 199 -1.18 20.65 -9.07
CA ILE A 199 -0.46 19.43 -9.47
C ILE A 199 0.82 19.77 -10.23
N GLN A 200 0.79 20.70 -11.19
CA GLN A 200 2.00 21.12 -11.89
C GLN A 200 3.06 21.69 -10.93
N GLU A 201 2.63 22.49 -9.96
CA GLU A 201 3.51 23.03 -8.92
C GLU A 201 4.12 21.90 -8.08
N ILE A 202 3.34 20.90 -7.65
CA ILE A 202 3.86 19.69 -6.97
C ILE A 202 4.96 19.02 -7.79
N LEU A 203 4.76 18.85 -9.11
CA LEU A 203 5.74 18.18 -9.97
C LEU A 203 7.03 18.98 -10.13
N GLU A 204 6.95 20.30 -10.22
CA GLU A 204 8.12 21.18 -10.27
C GLU A 204 8.84 21.24 -8.92
N HIS A 205 8.10 21.29 -7.81
CA HIS A 205 8.67 21.22 -6.47
C HIS A 205 9.39 19.89 -6.23
N TRP A 206 8.79 18.78 -6.66
CA TRP A 206 9.41 17.47 -6.59
C TRP A 206 10.74 17.42 -7.36
N LYS A 207 10.78 17.91 -8.62
CA LYS A 207 12.02 17.93 -9.42
C LYS A 207 13.14 18.74 -8.78
N ASN A 208 12.78 19.82 -8.10
CA ASN A 208 13.71 20.74 -7.45
C ASN A 208 13.99 20.37 -5.98
N SER A 209 13.38 19.29 -5.48
CA SER A 209 13.68 18.76 -4.16
C SER A 209 15.04 18.04 -4.16
N ASP A 210 15.38 17.39 -3.06
CA ASP A 210 16.58 16.57 -2.96
C ASP A 210 16.31 15.08 -3.25
N GLY A 211 15.07 14.72 -3.58
CA GLY A 211 14.65 13.36 -3.87
C GLY A 211 14.76 12.39 -2.70
N TYR A 212 14.70 12.87 -1.46
CA TYR A 212 14.79 12.03 -0.28
C TYR A 212 13.57 11.10 -0.12
N VAL A 213 13.83 9.81 0.18
CA VAL A 213 12.79 8.77 0.32
C VAL A 213 12.35 8.58 1.77
N ALA A 214 13.24 8.80 2.74
CA ALA A 214 13.03 8.39 4.13
C ALA A 214 12.13 9.37 4.91
N GLY A 215 10.86 9.36 4.55
CA GLY A 215 9.78 10.19 5.07
C GLY A 215 8.62 10.09 4.09
N HIS A 216 8.23 8.86 3.73
CA HIS A 216 7.31 8.54 2.64
C HIS A 216 6.11 9.48 2.62
N LYS A 217 5.90 10.17 1.49
CA LYS A 217 4.77 11.06 1.30
C LYS A 217 3.81 10.42 0.32
N GLU A 218 2.57 10.31 0.73
CA GLU A 218 1.50 9.76 -0.07
C GLU A 218 0.33 10.73 -0.03
N LEU A 219 -0.19 11.09 -1.19
CA LEU A 219 -1.35 11.95 -1.34
C LEU A 219 -2.40 11.16 -2.10
N HIS A 220 -3.39 10.64 -1.38
CA HIS A 220 -4.59 10.05 -1.96
C HIS A 220 -5.53 11.18 -2.38
N MET A 221 -5.88 11.17 -3.66
CA MET A 221 -6.83 12.12 -4.23
C MET A 221 -7.51 11.45 -5.41
N GLN A 222 -8.76 11.76 -5.69
CA GLN A 222 -9.41 11.27 -6.91
C GLN A 222 -9.42 12.37 -7.98
N MET A 223 -8.67 12.16 -9.06
CA MET A 223 -8.71 13.03 -10.23
C MET A 223 -9.74 12.54 -11.24
N SER A 224 -10.45 13.46 -11.89
CA SER A 224 -11.26 13.09 -13.06
C SER A 224 -10.37 12.54 -14.19
N SER A 225 -10.93 11.62 -14.98
CA SER A 225 -10.22 11.01 -16.13
C SER A 225 -9.73 12.06 -17.13
N ASP A 226 -10.47 13.16 -17.30
CA ASP A 226 -10.12 14.24 -18.22
C ASP A 226 -8.94 15.08 -17.70
N LYS A 227 -8.94 15.42 -16.40
CA LYS A 227 -7.80 16.08 -15.75
C LYS A 227 -6.56 15.21 -15.82
N TRP A 228 -6.70 13.91 -15.54
CA TRP A 228 -5.61 12.94 -15.62
C TRP A 228 -5.05 12.84 -17.04
N SER A 229 -5.91 12.70 -18.05
CA SER A 229 -5.50 12.63 -19.45
C SER A 229 -4.79 13.91 -19.90
N THR A 230 -5.27 15.07 -19.46
CA THR A 230 -4.63 16.37 -19.72
C THR A 230 -3.25 16.45 -19.08
N LEU A 231 -3.12 15.98 -17.83
CA LEU A 231 -1.84 15.89 -17.15
C LEU A 231 -0.86 15.00 -17.92
N GLN A 232 -1.26 13.76 -18.24
CA GLN A 232 -0.45 12.83 -19.01
C GLN A 232 0.00 13.41 -20.36
N PHE A 233 -0.90 14.10 -21.07
CA PHE A 233 -0.58 14.70 -22.37
C PHE A 233 0.46 15.82 -22.24
N LYS A 234 0.26 16.78 -21.33
CA LYS A 234 1.21 17.90 -21.19
C LYS A 234 2.56 17.43 -20.68
N TRP A 235 2.56 16.44 -19.80
CA TRP A 235 3.77 16.10 -19.09
C TRP A 235 4.78 15.31 -19.90
N LYS A 236 4.45 14.88 -21.14
CA LYS A 236 5.27 14.07 -22.07
C LYS A 236 5.88 12.78 -21.50
N GLY A 237 5.91 12.62 -20.18
CA GLY A 237 6.19 11.40 -19.46
C GLY A 237 5.03 10.46 -19.71
N LYS A 238 5.28 9.49 -20.58
CA LYS A 238 4.36 8.36 -20.85
C LYS A 238 4.27 7.41 -19.64
N HIS A 239 4.79 7.82 -18.49
CA HIS A 239 5.03 6.98 -17.33
C HIS A 239 4.13 7.41 -16.18
N ASP A 240 3.68 6.42 -15.42
CA ASP A 240 3.16 6.65 -14.07
C ASP A 240 4.28 7.07 -13.09
N TYR A 241 5.54 7.18 -13.53
CA TYR A 241 6.66 7.51 -12.67
C TYR A 241 7.40 8.74 -13.19
N LEU A 242 7.74 9.62 -12.27
CA LEU A 242 8.62 10.74 -12.47
C LEU A 242 9.89 10.54 -11.63
N PRO A 243 10.97 9.98 -12.22
CA PRO A 243 12.26 9.88 -11.56
C PRO A 243 12.79 11.23 -11.11
N HIS A 244 13.25 11.31 -9.87
CA HIS A 244 14.00 12.45 -9.41
C HIS A 244 15.32 12.57 -10.22
N PRO A 245 15.83 13.78 -10.53
CA PRO A 245 17.10 13.94 -11.24
C PRO A 245 18.29 13.19 -10.61
N LEU A 246 18.31 13.08 -9.28
CA LEU A 246 19.33 12.35 -8.52
C LEU A 246 19.15 10.81 -8.53
N LYS A 247 18.07 10.29 -9.13
CA LYS A 247 17.76 8.85 -9.24
C LYS A 247 17.78 8.06 -7.92
N ARG A 248 17.44 8.73 -6.81
CA ARG A 248 17.27 8.08 -5.49
C ARG A 248 15.83 7.65 -5.25
N SER A 249 14.91 8.34 -5.91
CA SER A 249 13.46 8.21 -5.75
C SER A 249 12.72 8.51 -7.05
N SER A 250 11.44 8.16 -7.06
CA SER A 250 10.50 8.55 -8.11
C SER A 250 9.19 8.99 -7.48
N LEU A 251 8.52 9.93 -8.12
CA LEU A 251 7.14 10.28 -7.82
C LEU A 251 6.23 9.39 -8.67
N LEU A 252 5.54 8.46 -8.04
CA LEU A 252 4.45 7.70 -8.64
C LEU A 252 3.25 8.65 -8.82
N LEU A 253 2.76 8.72 -10.04
CA LEU A 253 1.63 9.49 -10.52
C LEU A 253 0.53 8.48 -10.90
N SER A 254 -0.61 8.55 -10.24
CA SER A 254 -1.79 7.78 -10.62
C SER A 254 -3.05 8.64 -10.52
N ILE A 255 -4.13 8.18 -11.15
CA ILE A 255 -5.43 8.86 -11.08
C ILE A 255 -5.95 9.04 -9.65
N ASN A 256 -5.48 8.19 -8.71
CA ASN A 256 -5.97 8.14 -7.34
C ASN A 256 -4.91 8.54 -6.28
N CYS A 257 -3.67 8.82 -6.69
CA CYS A 257 -2.58 8.95 -5.74
C CYS A 257 -1.32 9.59 -6.35
N LEU A 258 -0.64 10.45 -5.58
CA LEU A 258 0.77 10.80 -5.75
C LEU A 258 1.59 10.20 -4.61
N LYS A 259 2.68 9.51 -4.93
CA LYS A 259 3.49 8.84 -3.90
C LYS A 259 4.97 8.90 -4.20
N ILE A 260 5.79 9.26 -3.22
CA ILE A 260 7.25 9.12 -3.33
C ILE A 260 7.62 7.65 -3.08
N VAL A 261 8.19 7.02 -4.10
CA VAL A 261 8.68 5.64 -4.07
C VAL A 261 10.19 5.60 -4.27
N LYS A 262 10.81 4.48 -3.85
CA LYS A 262 12.22 4.21 -4.16
C LYS A 262 12.42 4.19 -5.68
N PHE A 263 13.50 4.78 -6.16
CA PHE A 263 13.82 4.72 -7.60
C PHE A 263 14.17 3.29 -8.00
N GLU A 264 13.58 2.84 -9.10
CA GLU A 264 13.92 1.59 -9.77
C GLU A 264 14.24 1.89 -11.24
N SER A 265 15.10 1.09 -11.87
CA SER A 265 15.60 1.37 -13.22
C SER A 265 14.50 1.47 -14.27
N TRP A 266 13.39 0.76 -14.08
CA TRP A 266 12.24 0.73 -14.99
C TRP A 266 11.29 1.93 -14.85
N HIS A 267 11.58 2.85 -13.92
CA HIS A 267 10.91 4.15 -13.86
C HIS A 267 11.36 5.09 -14.99
N LEU A 268 12.44 4.75 -15.70
CA LEU A 268 12.88 5.42 -16.93
C LEU A 268 12.40 4.64 -18.17
N PRO A 269 12.41 5.26 -19.36
CA PRO A 269 12.27 4.52 -20.61
C PRO A 269 13.28 3.36 -20.65
N VAL A 270 12.79 2.16 -20.94
CA VAL A 270 13.60 0.95 -21.07
C VAL A 270 13.74 0.60 -22.53
N ASN A 271 14.91 0.11 -22.91
CA ASN A 271 15.14 -0.41 -24.25
C ASN A 271 14.70 -1.87 -24.37
N PHE A 272 14.74 -2.41 -25.58
CA PHE A 272 14.38 -3.79 -25.86
C PHE A 272 15.25 -4.78 -25.06
N ASP A 273 16.56 -4.56 -25.01
CA ASP A 273 17.51 -5.45 -24.35
C ASP A 273 17.22 -5.61 -22.85
N TRP A 274 16.79 -4.53 -22.20
CA TRP A 274 16.38 -4.58 -20.80
C TRP A 274 15.16 -5.48 -20.60
N ILE A 275 14.12 -5.33 -21.42
CA ILE A 275 12.92 -6.19 -21.32
C ILE A 275 13.27 -7.64 -21.64
N ASP A 276 14.10 -7.86 -22.66
CA ASP A 276 14.55 -9.18 -23.05
C ASP A 276 15.30 -9.87 -21.91
N SER A 277 16.21 -9.14 -21.26
CA SER A 277 16.91 -9.60 -20.07
C SER A 277 15.95 -9.93 -18.94
N VAL A 278 14.95 -9.09 -18.64
CA VAL A 278 13.95 -9.37 -17.61
C VAL A 278 13.15 -10.64 -17.92
N ILE A 279 12.76 -10.87 -19.17
CA ILE A 279 12.05 -12.08 -19.58
C ILE A 279 12.95 -13.32 -19.45
N ASN A 280 14.22 -13.22 -19.86
CA ASN A 280 15.18 -14.33 -19.76
C ASN A 280 15.53 -14.66 -18.30
N ASP A 281 15.72 -13.63 -17.46
CA ASP A 281 15.88 -13.76 -16.01
C ASP A 281 14.64 -14.39 -15.39
N TRP A 282 13.44 -13.98 -15.80
CA TRP A 282 12.20 -14.59 -15.32
C TRP A 282 12.08 -16.06 -15.70
N LYS A 283 12.51 -16.45 -16.91
CA LYS A 283 12.52 -17.86 -17.39
C LYS A 283 13.53 -18.74 -16.65
N THR A 284 14.67 -18.17 -16.26
CA THR A 284 15.77 -18.90 -15.59
C THR A 284 15.55 -18.97 -14.08
N ARG A 285 14.99 -17.92 -13.49
CA ARG A 285 14.50 -17.91 -12.10
C ARG A 285 13.19 -18.70 -12.07
N ALA A 286 12.69 -19.05 -10.89
CA ALA A 286 11.46 -19.82 -10.72
C ALA A 286 10.15 -19.11 -11.17
N GLY A 287 10.24 -18.10 -12.04
CA GLY A 287 9.12 -17.33 -12.54
C GLY A 287 8.36 -16.55 -11.47
N MET A 288 8.89 -16.36 -10.26
CA MET A 288 8.10 -15.85 -9.13
C MET A 288 7.67 -14.39 -9.29
N TYR A 289 8.60 -13.55 -9.71
CA TYR A 289 8.41 -12.11 -9.89
C TYR A 289 8.95 -11.71 -11.24
N LEU A 290 8.37 -10.66 -11.85
CA LEU A 290 8.90 -10.12 -13.10
C LEU A 290 10.20 -9.38 -12.82
N TYR A 291 10.15 -8.43 -11.89
CA TYR A 291 11.29 -7.61 -11.49
C TYR A 291 11.13 -7.20 -10.04
N GLY A 292 12.17 -7.40 -9.22
CA GLY A 292 12.09 -7.22 -7.77
C GLY A 292 10.99 -8.10 -7.15
N SER A 293 10.06 -7.48 -6.43
CA SER A 293 8.85 -8.13 -5.88
C SER A 293 7.59 -7.90 -6.72
N SER A 294 7.70 -7.18 -7.85
CA SER A 294 6.55 -6.77 -8.65
C SER A 294 6.11 -7.88 -9.62
N ARG A 295 4.80 -8.14 -9.66
CA ARG A 295 4.14 -9.03 -10.64
C ARG A 295 3.62 -8.30 -11.86
N LYS A 296 3.53 -6.98 -11.77
CA LYS A 296 3.01 -6.12 -12.80
C LYS A 296 3.92 -4.92 -12.87
N ILE A 297 4.48 -4.68 -14.05
CA ILE A 297 5.32 -3.52 -14.32
C ILE A 297 4.77 -2.83 -15.56
N LYS A 298 4.70 -1.50 -15.50
CA LYS A 298 4.39 -0.65 -16.65
C LYS A 298 5.69 -0.02 -17.10
N LEU A 299 6.00 -0.20 -18.37
CA LEU A 299 7.26 0.17 -19.00
C LEU A 299 6.92 1.09 -20.16
N VAL A 300 7.76 2.08 -20.40
CA VAL A 300 7.70 2.85 -21.64
C VAL A 300 8.95 2.53 -22.42
N MET A 301 8.78 2.40 -23.71
CA MET A 301 9.86 2.16 -24.66
C MET A 301 9.85 3.24 -25.72
N GLU A 302 10.98 3.37 -26.41
CA GLU A 302 11.02 4.10 -27.67
C GLU A 302 10.39 3.27 -28.80
N ARG A 303 10.02 3.95 -29.90
CA ARG A 303 9.33 3.33 -31.01
C ARG A 303 10.16 2.21 -31.65
N GLU A 304 11.46 2.40 -31.81
CA GLU A 304 12.33 1.41 -32.46
C GLU A 304 12.48 0.14 -31.62
N ASP A 305 12.55 0.26 -30.31
CA ASP A 305 12.65 -0.89 -29.40
C ASP A 305 11.34 -1.66 -29.31
N TRP A 306 10.22 -0.97 -29.52
CA TRP A 306 8.92 -1.58 -29.61
C TRP A 306 8.80 -2.52 -30.82
N ASP A 307 9.30 -2.11 -31.98
CA ASP A 307 9.28 -2.94 -33.20
C ASP A 307 10.11 -4.22 -33.01
N LYS A 308 11.25 -4.13 -32.30
CA LYS A 308 12.05 -5.32 -31.91
C LYS A 308 11.30 -6.25 -30.97
N LEU A 309 10.57 -5.68 -30.00
CA LEU A 309 9.76 -6.46 -29.05
C LEU A 309 8.63 -7.20 -29.76
N GLU A 310 7.92 -6.52 -30.66
CA GLU A 310 6.90 -7.14 -31.51
C GLU A 310 7.51 -8.25 -32.38
N GLN A 311 8.62 -7.98 -33.06
CA GLN A 311 9.27 -8.98 -33.92
C GLN A 311 9.68 -10.25 -33.16
N LYS A 312 10.19 -10.13 -31.93
CA LYS A 312 10.65 -11.28 -31.14
C LYS A 312 9.52 -12.05 -30.46
N TYR A 313 8.55 -11.34 -29.87
CA TYR A 313 7.57 -11.95 -28.96
C TYR A 313 6.15 -12.03 -29.52
N TRP A 314 5.80 -11.22 -30.52
CA TRP A 314 4.49 -11.30 -31.17
C TRP A 314 4.58 -12.19 -32.40
N SER A 315 4.10 -13.43 -32.25
CA SER A 315 3.86 -14.31 -33.39
C SER A 315 2.62 -13.84 -34.16
N SER A 316 2.60 -14.04 -35.48
CA SER A 316 1.61 -13.50 -36.43
C SER A 316 0.15 -13.91 -36.20
N ARG A 317 -0.15 -14.75 -35.20
CA ARG A 317 -1.52 -15.09 -34.79
C ARG A 317 -2.06 -14.00 -33.85
N MET A 318 -2.31 -12.83 -34.41
CA MET A 318 -3.13 -11.82 -33.74
C MET A 318 -4.57 -12.31 -33.71
N THR A 319 -5.06 -12.70 -32.54
CA THR A 319 -6.50 -12.73 -32.31
C THR A 319 -6.94 -11.28 -32.12
N GLU A 320 -7.47 -10.66 -33.16
CA GLU A 320 -8.22 -9.41 -33.02
C GLU A 320 -9.42 -9.68 -32.13
N ASP A 321 -9.28 -9.42 -30.83
CA ASP A 321 -10.43 -9.30 -29.95
C ASP A 321 -11.15 -8.01 -30.34
N ARG A 322 -12.21 -8.15 -31.14
CA ARG A 322 -13.00 -7.03 -31.67
C ARG A 322 -13.67 -6.18 -30.58
N PHE A 323 -13.74 -6.69 -29.35
CA PHE A 323 -14.50 -6.06 -28.28
C PHE A 323 -13.65 -5.45 -27.16
N GLN A 324 -12.33 -5.64 -27.16
CA GLN A 324 -11.44 -4.97 -26.19
C GLN A 324 -10.41 -4.10 -26.90
N GLN A 325 -10.33 -2.82 -26.49
CA GLN A 325 -9.32 -1.86 -26.95
C GLN A 325 -7.85 -2.27 -26.67
N ARG A 326 -7.60 -3.49 -26.17
CA ARG A 326 -6.30 -4.09 -25.85
C ARG A 326 -5.75 -4.85 -27.05
N ARG A 327 -5.15 -4.13 -28.00
CA ARG A 327 -4.90 -4.69 -29.33
C ARG A 327 -3.75 -5.68 -29.46
N HIS A 328 -2.85 -5.81 -28.49
CA HIS A 328 -1.69 -6.70 -28.67
C HIS A 328 -1.32 -7.35 -27.34
N LEU A 329 -1.53 -8.66 -27.28
CA LEU A 329 -1.16 -9.52 -26.16
C LEU A 329 -0.13 -10.55 -26.66
N ALA A 330 1.13 -10.43 -26.23
CA ALA A 330 2.06 -11.56 -26.30
C ALA A 330 1.97 -12.31 -24.98
N VAL A 331 1.82 -13.64 -25.07
CA VAL A 331 1.83 -14.53 -23.90
C VAL A 331 3.10 -15.36 -23.97
N ILE A 332 4.02 -15.11 -23.05
CA ILE A 332 5.29 -15.82 -22.95
C ILE A 332 5.14 -16.86 -21.85
N ALA A 333 5.04 -18.13 -22.22
CA ALA A 333 4.95 -19.21 -21.25
C ALA A 333 6.29 -19.41 -20.51
N HIS A 334 6.20 -19.66 -19.21
CA HIS A 334 7.36 -20.07 -18.42
C HIS A 334 7.72 -21.52 -18.78
N PRO A 335 9.00 -21.94 -18.74
CA PRO A 335 9.39 -23.34 -18.95
C PRO A 335 8.65 -24.33 -18.03
N SER A 336 8.21 -23.89 -16.85
CA SER A 336 7.41 -24.72 -15.93
C SER A 336 5.96 -24.92 -16.37
N ASN A 337 5.45 -24.14 -17.33
CA ASN A 337 4.04 -24.12 -17.74
C ASN A 337 3.03 -23.80 -16.61
N LEU A 338 3.52 -23.28 -15.48
CA LEU A 338 2.70 -22.87 -14.31
C LEU A 338 2.48 -21.36 -14.24
N SER A 339 3.19 -20.59 -15.06
CA SER A 339 3.02 -19.15 -15.18
C SER A 339 3.33 -18.68 -16.59
N SER A 340 2.85 -17.49 -16.92
CA SER A 340 3.18 -16.78 -18.15
C SER A 340 3.41 -15.30 -17.86
N ILE A 341 4.12 -14.62 -18.75
CA ILE A 341 4.11 -13.16 -18.82
C ILE A 341 3.13 -12.78 -19.92
N GLU A 342 2.15 -11.97 -19.57
CA GLU A 342 1.31 -11.25 -20.52
C GLU A 342 1.91 -9.88 -20.78
N LEU A 343 2.33 -9.62 -22.01
CA LEU A 343 2.74 -8.30 -22.46
C LEU A 343 1.56 -7.62 -23.15
N ARG A 344 1.10 -6.48 -22.63
CA ARG A 344 -0.02 -5.71 -23.18
C ARG A 344 0.45 -4.36 -23.70
N LYS A 345 0.11 -4.05 -24.95
CA LYS A 345 0.30 -2.72 -25.54
C LYS A 345 -0.85 -1.78 -25.15
N TYR A 346 -0.51 -0.57 -24.73
CA TYR A 346 -1.48 0.51 -24.60
C TYR A 346 -1.50 1.38 -25.86
N ARG A 347 -2.68 1.91 -26.21
CA ARG A 347 -2.83 2.81 -27.37
C ARG A 347 -2.14 4.16 -27.16
N ILE A 348 -2.04 4.61 -25.91
CA ILE A 348 -1.56 5.93 -25.55
C ILE A 348 -0.12 5.80 -25.04
N GLY A 349 0.82 6.30 -25.84
CA GLY A 349 2.25 6.14 -25.60
C GLY A 349 2.72 4.72 -25.91
N TYR A 350 3.98 4.56 -26.31
CA TYR A 350 4.66 3.26 -26.48
C TYR A 350 4.87 2.59 -25.10
N MET A 351 3.76 2.35 -24.39
CA MET A 351 3.71 1.78 -23.06
C MET A 351 3.34 0.30 -23.15
N VAL A 352 4.13 -0.49 -22.45
CA VAL A 352 4.02 -1.94 -22.32
C VAL A 352 3.68 -2.23 -20.89
N MET A 353 2.69 -3.06 -20.65
CA MET A 353 2.51 -3.67 -19.35
C MET A 353 2.91 -5.12 -19.43
N ALA A 354 3.93 -5.49 -18.67
CA ALA A 354 4.22 -6.88 -18.41
C ALA A 354 3.51 -7.27 -17.12
N GLU A 355 2.62 -8.26 -17.21
CA GLU A 355 1.86 -8.80 -16.09
C GLU A 355 2.12 -10.30 -16.00
N LYS A 356 2.66 -10.76 -14.88
CA LYS A 356 2.79 -12.18 -14.62
C LYS A 356 1.41 -12.75 -14.34
N LYS A 357 1.03 -13.75 -15.12
CA LYS A 357 -0.11 -14.62 -14.83
C LYS A 357 0.38 -15.92 -14.24
N VAL A 358 -0.33 -16.38 -13.24
CA VAL A 358 -0.11 -17.69 -12.64
C VAL A 358 -1.26 -18.59 -13.07
N LYS A 359 -0.96 -19.82 -13.43
CA LYS A 359 -1.97 -20.80 -13.78
C LYS A 359 -2.76 -21.16 -12.52
N ASN A 360 -4.08 -21.01 -12.59
CA ASN A 360 -4.98 -21.50 -11.57
C ASN A 360 -5.10 -23.02 -11.71
N LEU A 361 -4.59 -23.77 -10.73
CA LEU A 361 -4.71 -25.22 -10.71
C LEU A 361 -6.06 -25.62 -10.09
N ARG A 362 -6.80 -26.46 -10.80
CA ARG A 362 -7.95 -27.16 -10.25
C ARG A 362 -7.46 -28.29 -9.34
N LEU A 363 -8.31 -28.76 -8.43
CA LEU A 363 -7.96 -29.83 -7.48
C LEU A 363 -7.32 -31.04 -8.16
N GLY A 364 -7.98 -31.63 -9.17
CA GLY A 364 -7.42 -32.80 -9.86
C GLY A 364 -6.10 -32.53 -10.59
N ALA A 365 -5.86 -31.30 -11.05
CA ALA A 365 -4.57 -30.93 -11.64
C ALA A 365 -3.47 -30.83 -10.57
N LEU A 366 -3.80 -30.36 -9.37
CA LEU A 366 -2.88 -30.31 -8.24
C LEU A 366 -2.60 -31.70 -7.67
N GLU A 367 -3.62 -32.55 -7.52
CA GLU A 367 -3.46 -33.95 -7.11
C GLU A 367 -2.59 -34.73 -8.10
N SER A 368 -2.85 -34.57 -9.41
CA SER A 368 -2.01 -35.14 -10.47
C SER A 368 -0.58 -34.63 -10.37
N PHE A 369 -0.39 -33.33 -10.13
CA PHE A 369 0.93 -32.72 -9.95
C PHE A 369 1.69 -33.30 -8.74
N ILE A 370 1.04 -33.43 -7.59
CA ILE A 370 1.64 -34.01 -6.37
C ILE A 370 1.98 -35.49 -6.60
N SER A 371 1.07 -36.25 -7.22
CA SER A 371 1.31 -37.65 -7.56
C SER A 371 2.50 -37.83 -8.50
N GLU A 372 2.63 -36.97 -9.52
CA GLU A 372 3.80 -36.97 -10.40
C GLU A 372 5.08 -36.61 -9.65
N TRP A 373 5.05 -35.64 -8.72
CA TRP A 373 6.19 -35.29 -7.90
C TRP A 373 6.66 -36.46 -7.04
N MET A 374 5.73 -37.17 -6.38
CA MET A 374 6.01 -38.36 -5.56
C MET A 374 6.61 -39.54 -6.35
N LYS A 375 6.35 -39.61 -7.65
CA LYS A 375 6.89 -40.64 -8.55
C LYS A 375 8.29 -40.31 -9.08
N ARG A 376 8.76 -39.07 -8.92
CA ARG A 376 10.07 -38.59 -9.40
C ARG A 376 11.10 -38.66 -8.27
N SER A 377 12.19 -37.91 -8.36
CA SER A 377 13.22 -37.90 -7.31
C SER A 377 12.80 -37.15 -6.04
N GLY A 378 11.77 -36.30 -6.11
CA GLY A 378 11.35 -35.46 -5.00
C GLY A 378 12.22 -34.23 -4.76
N ASP A 379 13.30 -34.01 -5.51
CA ASP A 379 14.24 -32.89 -5.28
C ASP A 379 13.77 -31.55 -5.83
N PHE A 380 12.96 -31.61 -6.88
CA PHE A 380 12.46 -30.46 -7.64
C PHE A 380 10.95 -30.52 -7.76
N VAL A 381 10.30 -29.36 -7.72
CA VAL A 381 8.84 -29.22 -7.91
C VAL A 381 8.50 -29.46 -9.38
N VAL A 382 9.20 -28.80 -10.30
CA VAL A 382 9.01 -28.95 -11.76
C VAL A 382 10.29 -28.58 -12.49
N GLY A 383 10.74 -29.43 -13.43
CA GLY A 383 12.05 -29.27 -14.08
C GLY A 383 13.16 -29.22 -13.03
N GLN A 384 13.96 -28.15 -13.04
CA GLN A 384 15.04 -27.91 -12.06
C GLN A 384 14.63 -26.90 -10.96
N LEU A 385 13.34 -26.58 -10.83
CA LEU A 385 12.87 -25.58 -9.88
C LEU A 385 12.46 -26.24 -8.56
N ARG A 386 13.11 -25.88 -7.45
CA ARG A 386 12.74 -26.35 -6.10
C ARG A 386 11.59 -25.57 -5.48
N LYS A 387 11.15 -24.48 -6.10
CA LYS A 387 10.13 -23.57 -5.59
C LYS A 387 9.37 -22.97 -6.76
N VAL A 388 8.04 -22.93 -6.71
CA VAL A 388 7.18 -22.30 -7.74
C VAL A 388 5.98 -21.62 -7.10
N THR A 389 5.34 -20.71 -7.84
CA THR A 389 4.08 -20.09 -7.44
C THR A 389 2.95 -20.59 -8.33
N VAL A 390 1.84 -20.97 -7.73
CA VAL A 390 0.60 -21.40 -8.40
C VAL A 390 -0.60 -20.61 -7.86
N GLY A 391 -1.64 -20.46 -8.66
CA GLY A 391 -2.91 -19.94 -8.19
C GLY A 391 -3.79 -21.12 -7.79
N LEU A 392 -4.45 -21.05 -6.64
CA LEU A 392 -5.44 -22.03 -6.21
C LEU A 392 -6.73 -21.29 -5.87
N SER A 393 -7.88 -21.85 -6.24
CA SER A 393 -9.14 -21.32 -5.74
C SER A 393 -9.22 -21.54 -4.22
N PHE A 394 -9.96 -20.66 -3.54
CA PHE A 394 -10.22 -20.78 -2.11
C PHE A 394 -10.70 -22.19 -1.72
N THR A 395 -11.62 -22.76 -2.50
CA THR A 395 -12.15 -24.13 -2.29
C THR A 395 -11.10 -25.24 -2.39
N VAL A 396 -10.10 -25.09 -3.26
CA VAL A 396 -9.00 -26.05 -3.39
C VAL A 396 -8.06 -25.93 -2.19
N TRP A 397 -7.76 -24.69 -1.79
CA TRP A 397 -6.91 -24.43 -0.63
C TRP A 397 -7.54 -24.92 0.67
N GLU A 398 -8.81 -24.58 0.91
CA GLU A 398 -9.55 -24.99 2.10
C GLU A 398 -9.49 -26.50 2.29
N ARG A 399 -9.75 -27.27 1.22
CA ARG A 399 -9.68 -28.73 1.23
C ARG A 399 -8.30 -29.26 1.64
N ILE A 400 -7.23 -28.66 1.14
CA ILE A 400 -5.85 -29.09 1.43
C ILE A 400 -5.40 -28.65 2.83
N SER A 401 -5.81 -27.46 3.25
CA SER A 401 -5.45 -26.90 4.55
C SER A 401 -6.16 -27.60 5.71
N ASN A 402 -7.41 -28.02 5.50
CA ASN A 402 -8.20 -28.76 6.50
C ASN A 402 -7.65 -30.17 6.77
N ASP A 403 -6.96 -30.77 5.80
CA ASP A 403 -6.31 -32.08 5.96
C ASP A 403 -5.06 -32.03 6.85
N ARG A 404 -4.78 -30.88 7.51
CA ARG A 404 -3.60 -30.60 8.35
C ARG A 404 -2.25 -30.80 7.64
N GLN A 405 -2.24 -31.18 6.38
CA GLN A 405 -1.04 -31.45 5.58
C GLN A 405 -0.92 -30.44 4.44
N ALA A 406 -0.42 -29.25 4.81
CA ALA A 406 0.27 -28.36 3.86
C ALA A 406 1.64 -28.91 3.42
N PHE A 407 1.92 -30.18 3.73
CA PHE A 407 3.18 -30.88 3.52
C PHE A 407 2.91 -32.28 3.01
N TYR A 408 3.52 -32.64 1.88
CA TYR A 408 3.48 -33.98 1.33
C TYR A 408 4.87 -34.59 1.43
N VAL A 409 5.03 -35.68 2.17
CA VAL A 409 6.32 -36.36 2.33
C VAL A 409 6.60 -37.20 1.08
N HIS A 410 7.84 -37.13 0.58
CA HIS A 410 8.24 -37.96 -0.55
C HIS A 410 8.47 -39.41 -0.10
N PRO A 411 7.99 -40.43 -0.83
CA PRO A 411 8.11 -41.84 -0.39
C PRO A 411 9.54 -42.38 -0.41
N HIS A 412 10.42 -41.77 -1.22
CA HIS A 412 11.77 -42.30 -1.48
C HIS A 412 12.89 -41.26 -1.31
N ALA A 413 12.57 -40.06 -0.82
CA ALA A 413 13.55 -38.99 -0.67
C ALA A 413 13.37 -38.31 0.68
N ASN A 414 14.46 -37.79 1.23
CA ASN A 414 14.43 -37.02 2.49
C ASN A 414 13.91 -35.59 2.26
N SER A 415 12.77 -35.47 1.60
CA SER A 415 12.18 -34.20 1.19
C SER A 415 10.66 -34.21 1.38
N ARG A 416 10.10 -33.02 1.55
CA ARG A 416 8.66 -32.78 1.58
C ARG A 416 8.29 -31.62 0.67
N LEU A 417 7.16 -31.75 -0.02
CA LEU A 417 6.55 -30.67 -0.77
C LEU A 417 5.67 -29.85 0.17
N LYS A 418 6.12 -28.63 0.49
CA LYS A 418 5.36 -27.65 1.26
C LYS A 418 4.52 -26.78 0.33
N ILE A 419 3.24 -26.61 0.64
CA ILE A 419 2.33 -25.66 -0.02
C ILE A 419 1.95 -24.58 0.98
N GLN A 420 2.32 -23.33 0.72
CA GLN A 420 2.08 -22.22 1.65
C GLN A 420 1.35 -21.07 0.96
N ALA A 421 0.33 -20.52 1.62
CA ALA A 421 -0.32 -19.29 1.18
C ALA A 421 0.69 -18.12 1.13
N SER A 422 0.67 -17.36 0.04
CA SER A 422 1.34 -16.07 -0.04
C SER A 422 0.58 -15.05 0.81
N ARG A 423 1.21 -13.92 1.14
CA ARG A 423 0.50 -12.75 1.70
C ARG A 423 -0.54 -12.19 0.74
N ASP A 424 -0.38 -12.47 -0.54
CA ASP A 424 -1.38 -12.12 -1.55
C ASP A 424 -2.42 -13.24 -1.64
N CYS A 425 -3.67 -12.87 -1.41
CA CYS A 425 -4.82 -13.76 -1.57
C CYS A 425 -4.76 -14.44 -2.95
N ASP A 426 -5.13 -15.72 -2.99
CA ASP A 426 -5.21 -16.60 -4.17
C ASP A 426 -3.88 -17.14 -4.75
N LEU A 427 -2.72 -16.78 -4.20
CA LEU A 427 -1.45 -17.37 -4.63
C LEU A 427 -0.79 -18.22 -3.56
N TYR A 428 -0.23 -19.33 -4.02
CA TYR A 428 0.37 -20.34 -3.18
C TYR A 428 1.77 -20.66 -3.69
N THR A 429 2.69 -20.84 -2.76
CA THR A 429 4.05 -21.24 -3.04
C THR A 429 4.17 -22.72 -2.77
N MET A 430 4.55 -23.48 -3.79
CA MET A 430 4.95 -24.88 -3.63
C MET A 430 6.47 -24.94 -3.58
N SER A 431 7.03 -25.56 -2.54
CA SER A 431 8.48 -25.65 -2.33
C SER A 431 8.89 -27.01 -1.81
N VAL A 432 9.92 -27.61 -2.41
CA VAL A 432 10.60 -28.75 -1.82
C VAL A 432 11.48 -28.25 -0.69
N VAL A 433 11.27 -28.79 0.51
CA VAL A 433 12.11 -28.55 1.68
C VAL A 433 12.64 -29.89 2.20
N SER A 434 13.85 -29.89 2.77
CA SER A 434 14.37 -31.06 3.47
C SER A 434 13.48 -31.36 4.68
N ILE A 435 13.40 -32.63 5.04
CA ILE A 435 12.84 -33.02 6.33
C ILE A 435 13.90 -32.68 7.37
N ASP A 436 13.54 -31.81 8.31
CA ASP A 436 14.39 -31.54 9.46
C ASP A 436 14.23 -32.71 10.43
N PRO A 437 15.29 -33.50 10.66
CA PRO A 437 15.25 -34.66 11.53
C PRO A 437 14.66 -34.33 12.91
N GLU A 438 15.00 -33.18 13.49
CA GLU A 438 14.59 -32.83 14.86
C GLU A 438 13.10 -32.47 14.96
N THR A 439 12.45 -32.16 13.83
CA THR A 439 11.04 -31.77 13.80
C THR A 439 10.07 -32.95 13.65
N VAL A 440 10.59 -34.15 13.42
CA VAL A 440 9.79 -35.37 13.28
C VAL A 440 9.50 -35.93 14.67
N LYS A 441 8.29 -35.69 15.19
CA LYS A 441 7.87 -36.18 16.53
C LYS A 441 7.78 -37.69 16.63
N ASP A 442 7.45 -38.36 15.52
CA ASP A 442 7.34 -39.81 15.42
C ASP A 442 8.28 -40.30 14.32
N TRP A 443 9.53 -40.53 14.70
CA TRP A 443 10.46 -41.22 13.82
C TRP A 443 9.98 -42.66 13.67
N ASN A 444 9.51 -43.02 12.47
CA ASN A 444 9.34 -44.42 12.11
C ASN A 444 10.73 -45.01 11.86
N LEU A 445 11.44 -45.33 12.94
CA LEU A 445 12.86 -45.75 12.94
C LEU A 445 13.09 -46.99 12.06
N GLU A 446 12.07 -47.81 11.84
CA GLU A 446 12.08 -48.96 10.91
C GLU A 446 12.42 -48.55 9.46
N LEU A 447 12.04 -47.33 9.03
CA LEU A 447 12.39 -46.81 7.70
C LEU A 447 13.86 -46.37 7.59
N LEU A 448 14.52 -46.05 8.71
CA LEU A 448 15.92 -45.60 8.72
C LEU A 448 16.90 -46.75 8.95
N PHE A 449 16.51 -47.72 9.76
CA PHE A 449 17.39 -48.80 10.21
C PHE A 449 17.05 -50.16 9.58
N GLY A 450 15.96 -50.24 8.79
CA GLY A 450 15.45 -51.49 8.25
C GLY A 450 14.65 -52.26 9.30
N ALA A 451 13.63 -52.99 8.87
CA ALA A 451 12.98 -53.98 9.71
C ALA A 451 13.93 -55.18 9.87
N GLU A 452 14.28 -55.53 11.11
CA GLU A 452 15.04 -56.76 11.42
C GLU A 452 14.29 -58.03 11.01
#